data_AF-A0A853IA61-F1
#
_entry.id   AF-A0A853IA61-F1
#
_cell.length_a   1.000
_cell.length_b   1.000
_cell.length_c   1.000
_cell.angle_alpha   90.00
_cell.angle_beta   90.00
_cell.angle_gamma   90.00
#
_symmetry.space_group_name_H-M   'P 1'
#
loop_
_entity.id
_entity.type
_entity.pdbx_description
1 polymer ?
#
loop_
_entity_poly.entity_id
_entity_poly.type
_entity_poly.pdbx_seq_one_letter_code
_entity_poly.pdbx_strand_id
1 'polypeptide(L)' 'MLIGYARVSKSDGSQVLDLQQDALTAYGVSPDKIYVDQASGKKDDRPGLENCLKSLREGDV' A
#
# COMPACT_ATOMS: atom_id res chain seq x y z
N MET A 1 -5.42 13.89 6.14
CA MET A 1 -4.15 13.64 5.40
C MET A 1 -4.39 12.57 4.36
N LEU A 2 -3.66 12.55 3.24
CA LEU A 2 -3.76 11.45 2.27
C LEU A 2 -2.87 10.27 2.69
N ILE A 3 -3.43 9.06 2.75
CA ILE A 3 -2.71 7.81 3.03
C ILE A 3 -2.92 6.84 1.88
N GLY A 4 -1.84 6.19 1.43
CA GLY A 4 -1.86 5.27 0.31
C GLY A 4 -1.64 3.83 0.74
N TYR A 5 -2.36 2.90 0.10
CA TYR A 5 -2.10 1.47 0.24
C TYR A 5 -2.08 0.80 -1.13
N ALA A 6 -1.06 -0.01 -1.40
CA ALA A 6 -0.91 -0.78 -2.63
C ALA A 6 -0.59 -2.25 -2.34
N ARG A 7 -1.07 -3.17 -3.19
CA ARG A 7 -0.81 -4.60 -3.03
C ARG A 7 -0.61 -5.30 -4.36
N VAL A 8 0.28 -6.29 -4.38
CA VAL A 8 0.42 -7.26 -5.49
C VAL A 8 0.26 -8.70 -5.00
N SER A 9 -0.22 -9.57 -5.89
CA SER A 9 -0.60 -10.97 -5.61
C SER A 9 0.52 -11.99 -5.88
N LYS A 10 1.75 -11.51 -6.11
CA LYS A 10 2.93 -12.35 -6.32
C LYS A 10 4.10 -11.84 -5.52
N SER A 11 4.69 -12.72 -4.72
CA SER A 11 5.90 -12.48 -3.93
C SER A 11 7.19 -12.91 -4.62
N ASP A 12 7.10 -13.37 -5.87
CA ASP A 12 8.24 -13.81 -6.68
C ASP A 12 8.92 -12.66 -7.45
N GLY A 13 8.49 -11.42 -7.22
CA GLY A 13 9.01 -10.23 -7.90
C GLY A 13 8.53 -10.05 -9.35
N SER A 14 7.69 -10.95 -9.88
CA SER A 14 7.14 -10.79 -11.24
C SER A 14 6.00 -9.76 -11.32
N GLN A 15 5.51 -9.28 -10.18
CA GLN A 15 4.67 -8.10 -10.08
C GLN A 15 5.40 -7.01 -9.33
N VAL A 16 5.33 -5.80 -9.88
CA VAL A 16 5.99 -4.60 -9.39
C VAL A 16 4.95 -3.65 -8.79
N LEU A 17 5.31 -2.96 -7.71
CA LEU A 17 4.43 -2.01 -7.01
C LEU A 17 4.52 -0.59 -7.61
N ASP A 18 5.54 -0.34 -8.43
CA ASP A 18 5.92 0.98 -8.93
C ASP A 18 4.74 1.71 -9.58
N LEU A 19 3.96 1.06 -10.45
CA LEU A 19 2.80 1.69 -11.10
C LEU A 19 1.71 2.13 -10.11
N GLN A 20 1.48 1.36 -9.04
CA GLN A 20 0.51 1.73 -8.01
C GLN A 20 1.05 2.85 -7.12
N GLN A 21 2.34 2.80 -6.79
CA GLN A 21 3.02 3.84 -6.02
C GLN A 21 3.05 5.17 -6.77
N ASP A 22 3.41 5.14 -8.06
CA ASP A 22 3.39 6.30 -8.95
C ASP A 22 2.00 6.93 -9.03
N ALA A 23 0.95 6.11 -9.16
CA ALA A 23 -0.43 6.60 -9.19
C ALA A 23 -0.84 7.27 -7.86
N LEU A 24 -0.44 6.70 -6.72
CA LEU A 24 -0.70 7.29 -5.39
C LEU A 24 0.08 8.58 -5.18
N THR A 25 1.35 8.63 -5.58
CA THR A 25 2.16 9.85 -5.52
C THR A 25 1.61 10.92 -6.45
N ALA A 26 1.19 10.56 -7.67
CA ALA A 26 0.54 11.49 -8.60
C ALA A 26 -0.79 12.04 -8.06
N TYR A 27 -1.52 11.26 -7.25
CA TYR A 27 -2.71 11.72 -6.53
C TYR A 27 -2.37 12.66 -5.34
N GLY A 28 -1.11 12.72 -4.92
CA GLY A 28 -0.64 13.60 -3.84
C GLY A 28 -0.38 12.89 -2.51
N VAL A 29 -0.37 11.55 -2.48
CA VAL A 29 0.06 10.82 -1.28
C VAL A 29 1.58 10.95 -1.15
N SER A 30 2.03 11.38 0.03
CA SER A 30 3.47 11.44 0.31
C SER A 30 4.09 10.03 0.30
N PRO A 31 5.27 9.80 -0.30
CA PRO A 31 5.87 8.47 -0.36
C PRO A 31 6.05 7.76 0.99
N ASP A 32 6.30 8.52 2.07
CA ASP A 32 6.40 8.00 3.45
C ASP A 32 5.05 7.58 4.07
N LYS A 33 3.93 7.88 3.38
CA LYS A 33 2.55 7.51 3.75
C LYS A 33 1.96 6.46 2.81
N ILE A 34 2.79 5.83 1.97
CA ILE A 34 2.39 4.71 1.13
C ILE A 34 2.80 3.40 1.80
N TYR A 35 1.80 2.60 2.15
CA TYR A 35 1.97 1.26 2.70
C TYR A 35 1.82 0.23 1.59
N VAL A 36 2.58 -0.86 1.67
CA VAL A 36 2.55 -1.89 0.64
C VAL A 36 2.47 -3.30 1.21
N ASP A 37 1.83 -4.19 0.47
CA ASP A 37 1.90 -5.63 0.70
C ASP A 37 2.26 -6.39 -0.58
N GLN A 38 3.02 -7.47 -0.38
CA GLN A 38 3.37 -8.40 -1.43
C GLN A 38 3.17 -9.83 -0.93
N ALA A 39 2.17 -10.53 -1.46
CA ALA A 39 1.84 -11.88 -0.99
C ALA A 39 1.33 -12.74 -2.14
N SER A 40 1.84 -13.98 -2.23
CA SER A 40 1.38 -15.00 -3.18
C SER A 40 0.31 -15.91 -2.58
N GLY A 41 -0.62 -16.36 -3.43
CA GLY A 41 -1.64 -17.34 -3.09
C GLY A 41 -2.74 -16.81 -2.15
N LYS A 42 -3.40 -17.72 -1.42
CA LYS A 42 -4.48 -17.42 -0.45
C LYS A 42 -4.00 -16.77 0.86
N LYS A 43 -2.81 -16.16 0.88
CA LYS A 43 -2.32 -15.50 2.09
C LYS A 43 -3.12 -14.23 2.33
N ASP A 44 -3.88 -14.24 3.41
CA ASP A 44 -4.74 -13.12 3.83
C ASP A 44 -4.01 -12.11 4.71
N ASP A 45 -2.82 -12.44 5.22
CA ASP A 45 -2.00 -11.51 6.00
C ASP A 45 -1.67 -10.27 5.17
N ARG A 46 -2.00 -9.10 5.73
CA ARG A 46 -1.79 -7.77 5.13
C ARG A 46 -1.12 -6.84 6.14
N PRO A 47 0.12 -7.12 6.57
CA PRO A 47 0.80 -6.29 7.56
C PRO A 47 0.94 -4.83 7.10
N GLY A 48 1.09 -4.57 5.79
CA GLY A 48 1.09 -3.22 5.22
C GLY A 48 -0.25 -2.52 5.46
N LEU A 49 -1.37 -3.19 5.18
CA LEU A 49 -2.71 -2.63 5.43
C LEU A 49 -2.96 -2.41 6.92
N GLU A 50 -2.56 -3.35 7.78
CA GLU A 50 -2.72 -3.19 9.22
C GLU A 50 -1.97 -1.96 9.76
N ASN A 51 -0.75 -1.73 9.27
CA ASN A 51 0.04 -0.57 9.65
C ASN A 51 -0.55 0.72 9.09
N CYS A 52 -1.09 0.70 7.87
CA CYS A 52 -1.85 1.80 7.28
C CYS A 52 -3.02 2.17 8.19
N LEU A 53 -3.84 1.20 8.58
CA LEU A 53 -5.01 1.41 9.44
C LEU A 53 -4.64 1.94 10.82
N LYS A 54 -3.54 1.47 11.42
CA LYS A 54 -3.01 1.98 12.69
C LYS A 54 -2.52 3.43 12.61
N SER A 55 -2.12 3.88 11.42
CA SER A 55 -1.61 5.24 11.20
C SER A 55 -2.70 6.28 10.98
N LEU A 56 -3.92 5.84 10.63
CA LEU A 56 -5.05 6.71 10.32
C LEU A 56 -5.46 7.53 11.54
N ARG A 57 -5.80 8.79 11.26
CA ARG A 57 -6.43 9.72 12.20
C ARG A 57 -7.77 10.16 11.63
N GLU A 58 -8.59 10.77 12.49
CA GLU A 58 -9.85 11.38 12.06
C GLU A 58 -9.60 12.43 10.96
N GLY A 59 -10.34 12.33 9.86
CA GLY A 59 -10.19 13.21 8.69
C GLY A 59 -9.07 12.81 7.72
N ASP A 60 -8.40 11.68 7.93
CA ASP A 60 -7.56 11.07 6.91
C ASP A 60 -8.40 10.41 5.81
N VAL A 61 -7.84 10.42 4.59
CA VAL A 61 -8.45 9.91 3.36
C VAL A 61 -7.47 8.98 2.67
#